data_AF-A0A5P8FI22-F1
#
_entry.id   AF-A0A5P8FI22-F1
#
_cell.length_a   1.000
_cell.length_b   1.000
_cell.length_c   1.000
_cell.angle_alpha   90.00
_cell.angle_beta   90.00
_cell.angle_gamma   90.00
#
_symmetry.space_group_name_H-M   'P 1'
#
loop_
_entity.id
_entity.type
_entity.pdbx_description
1 polymer ?
#
loop_
_entity_poly.entity_id
_entity_poly.type
_entity_poly.pdbx_seq_one_letter_code
_entity_poly.pdbx_strand_id
1 'polypeptide(L)'
;MRERTTTWDRRSLLLAGALAPLAACAGEPEPLQRSGSASTPTPSGPGSASSGSSTPSPRSSSTTTSTAASGRLERVDLPALDDLAGRWAAYAAVWVGGEFSSDGGPSADDGDWLYEDMFGQWGFLTRFADGRAVMVGSAQPERVRPAAEEREARAAMLAGAPSWWAVGLQPIDPATAVHYVCGFEAGRWRQVAGVSERASGITSLNFVLRTERQVVDEMVLMANTGVADRPATAKSAARALVRSGSKATAAQVAAVGSDIRDARAGAAAAALFAAPGRH
;
A
#
# COMPACT_ATOMS: atom_id res chain seq x y z
N MET A 1 3.41 7.92 -38.84
CA MET A 1 3.00 8.43 -37.51
C MET A 1 2.42 7.23 -36.77
N ARG A 2 3.23 6.54 -35.95
CA ARG A 2 2.78 5.33 -35.25
C ARG A 2 2.06 5.77 -33.98
N GLU A 3 0.78 5.44 -33.86
CA GLU A 3 0.03 5.54 -32.62
C GLU A 3 0.75 4.71 -31.56
N ARG A 4 1.36 5.40 -30.58
CA ARG A 4 1.81 4.78 -29.35
C ARG A 4 0.57 4.65 -28.48
N THR A 5 -0.04 3.47 -28.50
CA THR A 5 -1.08 3.08 -27.55
C THR A 5 -0.49 3.11 -26.15
N THR A 6 -0.72 4.20 -25.41
CA THR A 6 -0.56 4.27 -23.96
C THR A 6 -1.68 3.44 -23.34
N THR A 7 -1.57 2.13 -23.47
CA THR A 7 -2.41 1.16 -22.78
C THR A 7 -1.55 0.58 -21.68
N TRP A 8 -1.63 1.18 -20.49
CA TRP A 8 -1.69 0.37 -19.28
C TRP A 8 -2.79 -0.64 -19.57
N ASP A 9 -2.39 -1.84 -19.98
CA ASP A 9 -3.36 -2.86 -20.36
C ASP A 9 -4.26 -3.04 -19.15
N ARG A 10 -5.57 -2.91 -19.37
CA ARG A 10 -6.61 -2.84 -18.33
C ARG A 10 -6.51 -4.00 -17.33
N ARG A 11 -5.76 -5.05 -17.67
CA ARG A 11 -5.43 -6.21 -16.84
C ARG A 11 -4.62 -5.92 -15.57
N SER A 12 -3.73 -4.93 -15.55
CA SER A 12 -2.88 -4.68 -14.36
C SER A 12 -3.64 -4.07 -13.18
N LEU A 13 -4.71 -3.31 -13.40
CA LEU A 13 -5.58 -2.83 -12.32
C LEU A 13 -6.76 -3.78 -12.02
N LEU A 14 -7.05 -4.74 -12.91
CA LEU A 14 -8.17 -5.68 -12.77
C LEU A 14 -7.83 -6.91 -11.90
N LEU A 15 -6.56 -7.24 -11.69
CA LEU A 15 -6.16 -8.41 -10.90
C LEU A 15 -6.01 -8.15 -9.39
N ALA A 16 -5.99 -6.88 -8.95
CA ALA A 16 -5.91 -6.51 -7.54
C ALA A 16 -7.15 -6.93 -6.70
N GLY A 17 -8.22 -7.43 -7.33
CA GLY A 17 -9.46 -7.85 -6.64
C GLY A 17 -9.76 -9.36 -6.68
N ALA A 18 -8.93 -10.18 -7.34
CA ALA A 18 -9.23 -11.60 -7.48
C ALA A 18 -7.95 -12.42 -7.62
N LEU A 19 -7.34 -12.79 -6.48
CA LEU A 19 -6.64 -14.06 -6.26
C LEU A 19 -6.08 -14.06 -4.82
N ALA A 20 -6.85 -14.64 -3.89
CA ALA A 20 -6.30 -15.08 -2.61
C ALA A 20 -5.41 -16.30 -2.86
N PRO A 21 -4.14 -16.35 -2.42
CA PRO A 21 -3.39 -17.58 -2.43
C PRO A 21 -3.82 -18.45 -1.24
N LEU A 22 -4.32 -19.65 -1.54
CA LEU A 22 -4.35 -20.78 -0.63
C LEU A 22 -2.91 -21.08 -0.18
N ALA A 23 -2.55 -20.67 1.04
CA ALA A 23 -1.37 -21.18 1.71
C ALA A 23 -1.68 -22.56 2.29
N ALA A 24 -1.53 -23.59 1.44
CA ALA A 24 -1.31 -24.96 1.90
C ALA A 24 0.21 -25.15 2.04
N CYS A 25 0.68 -25.25 3.29
CA CYS A 25 1.86 -26.00 3.75
C CYS A 25 2.17 -25.58 5.20
N ALA A 26 1.47 -26.19 6.16
CA ALA A 26 1.95 -26.28 7.53
C ALA A 26 1.99 -27.77 7.88
N GLY A 27 3.21 -28.31 7.98
CA GLY A 27 3.44 -29.64 8.54
C GLY A 27 3.06 -29.64 10.02
N GLU A 28 2.41 -30.71 10.44
CA GLU A 28 2.06 -30.96 11.84
C GLU A 28 3.33 -31.03 12.72
N PRO A 29 3.37 -30.34 13.86
CA PRO A 29 4.30 -30.69 14.92
C PRO A 29 3.72 -31.82 15.77
N GLU A 30 4.39 -32.96 15.75
CA GLU A 30 4.22 -34.09 16.66
C GLU A 30 4.41 -33.64 18.12
N PRO A 31 3.48 -33.94 19.06
CA PRO A 31 3.67 -33.59 20.46
C PRO A 31 4.55 -34.63 21.18
N LEU A 32 5.70 -34.15 21.67
CA LEU A 32 6.59 -34.84 22.60
C LEU A 32 5.85 -35.34 23.85
N GLN A 33 6.02 -36.63 24.12
CA GLN A 33 5.63 -37.30 25.36
C GLN A 33 6.31 -36.65 26.57
N ARG A 34 5.52 -36.40 27.63
CA ARG A 34 6.04 -36.20 28.98
C ARG A 34 5.30 -37.10 29.96
N SER A 35 5.93 -38.21 30.30
CA SER A 35 5.58 -39.04 31.46
C SER A 35 5.85 -38.26 32.75
N GLY A 36 4.96 -38.39 33.74
CA GLY A 36 5.26 -38.01 35.13
C GLY A 36 4.08 -37.54 35.98
N SER A 37 3.27 -38.49 36.43
CA SER A 37 2.77 -38.66 37.80
C SER A 37 2.37 -37.44 38.64
N ALA A 38 1.07 -37.33 38.98
CA ALA A 38 0.61 -37.10 40.36
C ALA A 38 -0.91 -37.23 40.46
N SER A 39 -1.34 -37.77 41.60
CA SER A 39 -2.63 -38.39 41.87
C SER A 39 -3.79 -37.42 42.10
N THR A 40 -4.98 -37.95 41.81
CA THR A 40 -6.33 -37.49 42.20
C THR A 40 -6.44 -37.22 43.71
N PRO A 41 -7.38 -36.34 44.14
CA PRO A 41 -8.66 -36.90 44.58
C PRO A 41 -9.92 -36.11 44.15
N THR A 42 -11.03 -36.86 44.23
CA THR A 42 -12.43 -36.63 43.86
C THR A 42 -13.14 -35.49 44.62
N PRO A 43 -14.29 -35.00 44.09
CA PRO A 43 -15.08 -33.92 44.68
C PRO A 43 -16.26 -34.44 45.51
N SER A 44 -16.76 -33.63 46.45
CA SER A 44 -18.09 -33.81 47.06
C SER A 44 -18.63 -32.49 47.61
N GLY A 45 -19.81 -32.10 47.11
CA GLY A 45 -20.87 -31.52 47.94
C GLY A 45 -21.17 -30.02 47.80
N PRO A 46 -22.44 -29.60 48.01
CA PRO A 46 -23.08 -28.49 47.31
C PRO A 46 -23.41 -27.29 48.21
N GLY A 47 -23.76 -26.14 47.60
CA GLY A 47 -24.14 -24.94 48.35
C GLY A 47 -24.95 -23.91 47.55
N SER A 48 -26.25 -23.92 47.82
CA SER A 48 -27.34 -22.98 47.56
C SER A 48 -27.07 -21.50 47.22
N ALA A 49 -27.89 -21.02 46.28
CA ALA A 49 -28.70 -19.78 46.28
C ALA A 49 -28.04 -18.42 46.58
N SER A 50 -28.24 -17.44 45.68
CA SER A 50 -29.21 -16.35 45.90
C SER A 50 -29.17 -15.30 44.77
N SER A 51 -30.32 -14.67 44.64
CA SER A 51 -30.77 -13.73 43.63
C SER A 51 -30.02 -12.39 43.66
N GLY A 52 -29.82 -11.79 42.49
CA GLY A 52 -29.29 -10.43 42.35
C GLY A 52 -29.75 -9.78 41.06
N SER A 53 -30.85 -9.04 41.15
CA SER A 53 -31.36 -8.12 40.13
C SER A 53 -30.28 -7.14 39.68
N SER A 54 -30.11 -6.95 38.36
CA SER A 54 -29.32 -5.84 37.83
C SER A 54 -29.98 -5.28 36.57
N THR A 55 -30.44 -4.05 36.74
CA THR A 55 -31.13 -3.13 35.85
C THR A 55 -30.32 -2.85 34.57
N PRO A 56 -30.96 -2.71 33.40
CA PRO A 56 -30.28 -2.32 32.17
C PRO A 56 -29.88 -0.83 32.23
N SER A 57 -28.58 -0.55 32.09
CA SER A 57 -28.08 0.82 31.88
C SER A 57 -28.48 1.33 30.49
N PRO A 58 -28.88 2.61 30.35
CA PRO A 58 -29.30 3.16 29.08
C PRO A 58 -28.13 3.27 28.11
N ARG A 59 -28.38 2.81 26.87
CA ARG A 59 -27.56 3.09 25.70
C ARG A 59 -27.37 4.60 25.58
N SER A 60 -26.16 5.07 25.84
CA SER A 60 -25.72 6.38 25.38
C SER A 60 -25.52 6.29 23.88
N SER A 61 -26.59 6.60 23.15
CA SER A 61 -26.54 6.90 21.72
C SER A 61 -25.72 8.17 21.55
N SER A 62 -24.40 8.04 21.43
CA SER A 62 -23.57 9.11 20.89
C SER A 62 -23.90 9.21 19.41
N THR A 63 -24.94 9.98 19.09
CA THR A 63 -25.17 10.52 17.77
C THR A 63 -24.01 11.46 17.48
N THR A 64 -22.91 10.91 16.98
CA THR A 64 -21.89 11.70 16.31
C THR A 64 -22.56 12.16 15.02
N THR A 65 -23.23 13.30 15.09
CA THR A 65 -23.61 14.08 13.92
C THR A 65 -22.30 14.47 13.24
N SER A 66 -21.80 13.58 12.37
CA SER A 66 -20.75 13.89 11.42
C SER A 66 -21.36 14.88 10.44
N THR A 67 -21.37 16.16 10.81
CA THR A 67 -21.60 17.24 9.87
C THR A 67 -20.48 17.15 8.85
N ALA A 68 -20.78 16.55 7.70
CA ALA A 68 -19.90 16.52 6.54
C ALA A 68 -19.44 17.94 6.25
N ALA A 69 -18.20 18.25 6.61
CA ALA A 69 -17.52 19.45 6.17
C ALA A 69 -17.13 19.25 4.71
N SER A 70 -18.13 19.17 3.82
CA SER A 70 -17.92 18.97 2.39
C SER A 70 -17.08 20.11 1.83
N GLY A 71 -15.90 19.79 1.31
CA GLY A 71 -15.07 20.72 0.55
C GLY A 71 -13.85 21.31 1.24
N ARG A 72 -13.64 21.07 2.55
CA ARG A 72 -12.43 21.59 3.21
C ARG A 72 -11.22 20.72 2.87
N LEU A 73 -10.15 21.33 2.36
CA LEU A 73 -8.86 20.63 2.21
C LEU A 73 -8.13 20.53 3.55
N GLU A 74 -7.60 19.35 3.87
CA GLU A 74 -6.73 19.12 5.02
C GLU A 74 -5.36 18.59 4.58
N ARG A 75 -4.34 18.84 5.39
CA ARG A 75 -2.98 18.37 5.12
C ARG A 75 -2.89 16.87 5.37
N VAL A 76 -2.22 16.18 4.45
CA VAL A 76 -1.83 14.78 4.63
C VAL A 76 -0.34 14.72 4.97
N ASP A 77 0.02 13.85 5.90
CA ASP A 77 1.42 13.59 6.26
C ASP A 77 2.03 12.53 5.33
N LEU A 78 2.49 13.00 4.17
CA LEU A 78 3.22 12.23 3.18
C LEU A 78 4.59 12.87 2.86
N PRO A 79 5.57 12.06 2.42
CA PRO A 79 6.87 12.56 1.96
C PRO A 79 6.75 13.58 0.83
N ALA A 80 7.78 14.40 0.65
CA ALA A 80 7.88 15.21 -0.56
C ALA A 80 7.95 14.32 -1.81
N LEU A 81 7.57 14.86 -2.97
CA LEU A 81 7.53 14.11 -4.22
C LEU A 81 8.89 13.50 -4.58
N ASP A 82 9.98 14.20 -4.32
CA ASP A 82 11.35 13.70 -4.58
C ASP A 82 11.74 12.54 -3.66
N ASP A 83 11.36 12.61 -2.38
CA ASP A 83 11.57 11.50 -1.43
C ASP A 83 10.76 10.27 -1.87
N LEU A 84 9.54 10.51 -2.36
CA LEU A 84 8.67 9.45 -2.86
C LEU A 84 9.27 8.79 -4.10
N ALA A 85 9.80 9.59 -5.03
CA ALA A 85 10.46 9.14 -6.26
C ALA A 85 11.59 8.15 -5.94
N GLY A 86 12.50 8.53 -5.03
CA GLY A 86 13.65 7.69 -4.68
C GLY A 86 13.23 6.36 -4.07
N ARG A 87 12.18 6.37 -3.24
CA ARG A 87 11.66 5.16 -2.59
C ARG A 87 10.96 4.24 -3.59
N TRP A 88 10.09 4.77 -4.44
CA TRP A 88 9.35 3.99 -5.44
C TRP A 88 10.31 3.41 -6.49
N ALA A 89 11.29 4.18 -6.94
CA ALA A 89 12.32 3.71 -7.86
C ALA A 89 13.14 2.55 -7.27
N ALA A 90 13.57 2.66 -6.01
CA ALA A 90 14.32 1.61 -5.34
C ALA A 90 13.47 0.34 -5.11
N TYR A 91 12.19 0.51 -4.75
CA TYR A 91 11.27 -0.61 -4.56
C TYR A 91 10.98 -1.32 -5.89
N ALA A 92 10.73 -0.57 -6.98
CA ALA A 92 10.59 -1.13 -8.33
C ALA A 92 11.86 -1.87 -8.78
N ALA A 93 13.04 -1.37 -8.42
CA ALA A 93 14.31 -2.02 -8.76
C ALA A 93 14.43 -3.40 -8.12
N VAL A 94 14.06 -3.53 -6.85
CA VAL A 94 14.07 -4.82 -6.15
C VAL A 94 12.95 -5.71 -6.68
N TRP A 95 11.75 -5.17 -6.91
CA TRP A 95 10.62 -5.93 -7.42
C TRP A 95 10.93 -6.60 -8.76
N VAL A 96 11.38 -5.80 -9.74
CA VAL A 96 11.75 -6.28 -11.08
C VAL A 96 13.01 -7.13 -11.01
N GLY A 97 14.01 -6.70 -10.23
CA GLY A 97 15.29 -7.40 -10.15
C GLY A 97 15.22 -8.76 -9.47
N GLY A 98 14.30 -8.98 -8.54
CA GLY A 98 14.06 -10.29 -7.93
C GLY A 98 12.98 -11.13 -8.62
N GLU A 99 12.40 -10.63 -9.72
CA GLU A 99 11.36 -11.33 -10.50
C GLU A 99 10.13 -11.76 -9.67
N PHE A 100 9.70 -10.92 -8.71
CA PHE A 100 8.67 -11.30 -7.74
C PHE A 100 7.26 -11.48 -8.34
N SER A 101 6.97 -10.87 -9.50
CA SER A 101 5.83 -11.25 -10.35
C SER A 101 5.97 -10.68 -11.78
N SER A 102 5.33 -11.33 -12.76
CA SER A 102 5.22 -10.84 -14.15
C SER A 102 3.97 -10.00 -14.42
N ASP A 103 2.97 -10.08 -13.54
CA ASP A 103 1.60 -9.65 -13.85
C ASP A 103 1.17 -8.35 -13.15
N GLY A 104 2.09 -7.70 -12.40
CA GLY A 104 1.82 -6.46 -11.68
C GLY A 104 3.03 -5.92 -10.94
N GLY A 105 2.82 -4.88 -10.13
CA GLY A 105 3.84 -4.30 -9.27
C GLY A 105 4.23 -2.86 -9.60
N PRO A 106 5.21 -2.33 -8.84
CA PRO A 106 5.66 -0.95 -8.97
C PRO A 106 6.24 -0.67 -10.34
N SER A 107 5.78 0.41 -10.96
CA SER A 107 6.15 0.75 -12.32
C SER A 107 6.00 2.25 -12.57
N ALA A 108 6.63 2.72 -13.65
CA ALA A 108 6.49 4.10 -14.11
C ALA A 108 6.39 4.11 -15.63
N ASP A 109 5.49 4.92 -16.16
CA ASP A 109 5.31 5.14 -17.60
C ASP A 109 5.09 6.63 -17.86
N ASP A 110 5.93 7.19 -18.73
CA ASP A 110 5.81 8.56 -19.24
C ASP A 110 5.56 9.63 -18.15
N GLY A 111 6.17 9.46 -16.97
CA GLY A 111 6.09 10.40 -15.86
C GLY A 111 5.07 10.05 -14.77
N ASP A 112 4.10 9.17 -15.06
CA ASP A 112 3.13 8.68 -14.10
C ASP A 112 3.65 7.41 -13.41
N TRP A 113 3.35 7.26 -12.12
CA TRP A 113 3.89 6.18 -11.30
C TRP A 113 2.78 5.30 -10.74
N LEU A 114 3.00 4.00 -10.72
CA LEU A 114 2.19 3.02 -10.03
C LEU A 114 3.00 2.39 -8.90
N TYR A 115 2.42 2.38 -7.72
CA TYR A 115 2.80 1.50 -6.63
C TYR A 115 1.73 0.43 -6.49
N GLU A 116 2.17 -0.80 -6.32
CA GLU A 116 1.34 -1.94 -5.95
C GLU A 116 2.18 -2.85 -5.04
N ASP A 117 1.55 -3.36 -3.97
CA ASP A 117 2.17 -4.34 -3.09
C ASP A 117 1.64 -5.76 -3.32
N MET A 118 2.26 -6.74 -2.67
CA MET A 118 1.86 -8.15 -2.79
C MET A 118 0.47 -8.44 -2.22
N PHE A 119 -0.16 -7.50 -1.52
CA PHE A 119 -1.47 -7.66 -0.91
C PHE A 119 -2.58 -6.99 -1.73
N GLY A 120 -2.26 -6.37 -2.87
CA GLY A 120 -3.21 -5.70 -3.76
C GLY A 120 -3.50 -4.25 -3.38
N GLN A 121 -2.79 -3.69 -2.38
CA GLN A 121 -2.87 -2.27 -2.11
C GLN A 121 -2.11 -1.51 -3.20
N TRP A 122 -2.65 -0.38 -3.63
CA TRP A 122 -2.05 0.37 -4.74
C TRP A 122 -2.23 1.87 -4.60
N GLY A 123 -1.34 2.59 -5.28
CA GLY A 123 -1.38 4.04 -5.45
C GLY A 123 -0.88 4.41 -6.84
N PHE A 124 -1.70 5.14 -7.58
CA PHE A 124 -1.37 5.69 -8.88
C PHE A 124 -1.15 7.19 -8.74
N LEU A 125 -0.02 7.67 -9.25
CA LEU A 125 0.42 9.04 -9.14
C LEU A 125 0.52 9.66 -10.53
N THR A 126 -0.42 10.56 -10.82
CA THR A 126 -0.39 11.42 -11.99
C THR A 126 0.47 12.64 -11.72
N ARG A 127 1.50 12.89 -12.54
CA ARG A 127 2.44 13.99 -12.34
C ARG A 127 2.31 15.06 -13.43
N PHE A 128 2.31 16.32 -13.01
CA PHE A 128 2.18 17.48 -13.89
C PHE A 128 3.54 18.10 -14.18
N ALA A 129 3.68 18.73 -15.34
CA ALA A 129 4.94 19.37 -15.76
C ALA A 129 5.35 20.55 -14.86
N ASP A 130 4.37 21.18 -14.20
CA ASP A 130 4.59 22.29 -13.27
C ASP A 130 4.89 21.85 -11.82
N GLY A 131 5.09 20.54 -11.61
CA GLY A 131 5.43 19.97 -10.30
C GLY A 131 4.23 19.66 -9.41
N ARG A 132 2.99 19.91 -9.86
CA ARG A 132 1.80 19.35 -9.19
C ARG A 132 1.74 17.82 -9.38
N ALA A 133 1.00 17.15 -8.51
CA ALA A 133 0.69 15.73 -8.69
C ALA A 133 -0.65 15.37 -8.05
N VAL A 134 -1.33 14.34 -8.56
CA VAL A 134 -2.51 13.74 -7.93
C VAL A 134 -2.20 12.28 -7.67
N MET A 135 -2.39 11.83 -6.43
CA MET A 135 -2.34 10.41 -6.10
C MET A 135 -3.74 9.90 -5.79
N VAL A 136 -4.09 8.78 -6.42
CA VAL A 136 -5.33 8.04 -6.23
C VAL A 136 -5.00 6.61 -5.85
N GLY A 137 -5.82 5.95 -5.05
CA GLY A 137 -5.55 4.53 -4.80
C GLY A 137 -6.51 3.82 -3.88
N SER A 138 -6.16 2.57 -3.59
CA SER A 138 -6.94 1.66 -2.76
C SER A 138 -6.05 1.05 -1.68
N ALA A 139 -6.51 1.13 -0.42
CA ALA A 139 -5.88 0.47 0.72
C ALA A 139 -6.60 -0.80 1.17
N GLN A 140 -7.73 -1.13 0.55
CA GLN A 140 -8.60 -2.27 0.89
C GLN A 140 -8.97 -3.01 -0.40
N PRO A 141 -8.05 -3.80 -0.96
CA PRO A 141 -8.28 -4.54 -2.21
C PRO A 141 -9.50 -5.47 -2.14
N GLU A 142 -9.83 -5.97 -0.95
CA GLU A 142 -10.99 -6.82 -0.69
C GLU A 142 -12.33 -6.06 -0.71
N ARG A 143 -12.32 -4.73 -0.60
CA ARG A 143 -13.54 -3.93 -0.51
C ARG A 143 -13.99 -3.52 -1.91
N VAL A 144 -15.05 -4.18 -2.37
CA VAL A 144 -15.76 -3.80 -3.59
C VAL A 144 -16.99 -2.98 -3.24
N ARG A 145 -17.20 -1.87 -3.96
CA ARG A 145 -18.41 -1.04 -3.86
C ARG A 145 -19.28 -1.21 -5.10
N PRO A 146 -20.61 -1.18 -4.98
CA PRO A 146 -21.50 -1.02 -6.13
C PRO A 146 -21.15 0.24 -6.93
N ALA A 147 -21.28 0.19 -8.25
CA ALA A 147 -20.84 1.26 -9.15
C ALA A 147 -21.47 2.64 -8.85
N ALA A 148 -22.70 2.67 -8.32
CA ALA A 148 -23.35 3.91 -7.91
C ALA A 148 -22.69 4.52 -6.67
N GLU A 149 -22.40 3.70 -5.66
CA GLU A 149 -21.71 4.11 -4.43
C GLU A 149 -20.26 4.52 -4.70
N GLU A 150 -19.56 3.82 -5.61
CA GLU A 150 -18.21 4.19 -6.02
C GLU A 150 -18.19 5.57 -6.70
N ARG A 151 -19.16 5.83 -7.58
CA ARG A 151 -19.30 7.13 -8.24
C ARG A 151 -19.57 8.26 -7.24
N GLU A 152 -20.47 8.04 -6.28
CA GLU A 152 -20.77 9.00 -5.22
C GLU A 152 -19.53 9.26 -4.35
N ALA A 153 -18.81 8.22 -3.96
CA ALA A 153 -17.60 8.36 -3.17
C ALA A 153 -16.48 9.11 -3.91
N ARG A 154 -16.26 8.82 -5.21
CA ARG A 154 -15.31 9.57 -6.04
C ARG A 154 -15.70 11.05 -6.15
N ALA A 155 -16.99 11.33 -6.34
CA ALA A 155 -17.49 12.71 -6.35
C ALA A 155 -17.26 13.41 -5.01
N ALA A 156 -17.47 12.71 -3.89
CA ALA A 156 -17.23 13.23 -2.55
C ALA A 156 -15.73 13.52 -2.32
N MET A 157 -14.82 12.65 -2.78
CA MET A 157 -13.36 12.87 -2.70
C MET A 157 -12.86 14.06 -3.51
N LEU A 158 -13.64 14.51 -4.50
CA LEU A 158 -13.34 15.69 -5.32
C LEU A 158 -14.15 16.94 -4.94
N ALA A 159 -15.15 16.80 -4.06
CA ALA A 159 -15.98 17.92 -3.65
C ALA A 159 -15.10 18.98 -2.97
N GLY A 160 -15.04 20.19 -3.55
CA GLY A 160 -14.19 21.29 -3.07
C GLY A 160 -12.69 21.16 -3.36
N ALA A 161 -12.26 20.11 -4.05
CA ALA A 161 -10.91 20.00 -4.57
C ALA A 161 -10.72 20.87 -5.83
N PRO A 162 -9.48 21.30 -6.13
CA PRO A 162 -9.16 21.89 -7.43
C PRO A 162 -9.55 20.96 -8.58
N SER A 163 -10.07 21.51 -9.68
CA SER A 163 -10.58 20.73 -10.82
C SER A 163 -9.53 19.80 -11.45
N TRP A 164 -8.25 20.16 -11.37
CA TRP A 164 -7.15 19.33 -11.88
C TRP A 164 -6.97 18.00 -11.15
N TRP A 165 -7.56 17.84 -9.94
CA TRP A 165 -7.52 16.55 -9.23
C TRP A 165 -8.25 15.44 -9.99
N ALA A 166 -9.27 15.80 -10.78
CA ALA A 166 -10.03 14.82 -11.55
C ALA A 166 -9.19 14.10 -12.62
N VAL A 167 -8.07 14.70 -13.06
CA VAL A 167 -7.16 14.08 -14.04
C VAL A 167 -6.60 12.76 -13.51
N GLY A 168 -6.29 12.69 -12.21
CA GLY A 168 -5.74 11.47 -11.61
C GLY A 168 -6.67 10.26 -11.62
N LEU A 169 -7.98 10.48 -11.77
CA LEU A 169 -8.97 9.39 -11.86
C LEU A 169 -9.23 8.92 -13.29
N GLN A 170 -8.81 9.67 -14.32
CA GLN A 170 -9.05 9.31 -15.72
C GLN A 170 -8.46 7.94 -16.14
N PRO A 171 -7.24 7.55 -15.70
CA PRO A 171 -6.69 6.24 -16.07
C PRO A 171 -7.28 5.07 -15.26
N ILE A 172 -8.06 5.34 -14.21
CA ILE A 172 -8.59 4.32 -13.32
C ILE A 172 -9.95 3.85 -13.82
N ASP A 173 -10.13 2.53 -13.95
CA ASP A 173 -11.42 1.95 -14.32
C ASP A 173 -12.52 2.45 -13.34
N PRO A 174 -13.67 2.93 -13.84
CA PRO A 174 -14.78 3.36 -12.99
C PRO A 174 -15.31 2.30 -12.02
N ALA A 175 -15.09 1.01 -12.30
CA ALA A 175 -15.45 -0.11 -11.44
C ALA A 175 -14.42 -0.43 -10.35
N THR A 176 -13.19 0.08 -10.46
CA THR A 176 -12.16 -0.10 -9.42
C THR A 176 -12.51 0.74 -8.19
N ALA A 177 -12.47 0.14 -7.00
CA ALA A 177 -12.69 0.87 -5.76
C ALA A 177 -11.54 1.85 -5.47
N VAL A 178 -11.85 3.14 -5.29
CA VAL A 178 -10.87 4.18 -4.90
C VAL A 178 -11.18 4.65 -3.48
N HIS A 179 -10.20 4.53 -2.58
CA HIS A 179 -10.36 4.84 -1.17
C HIS A 179 -9.76 6.20 -0.77
N TYR A 180 -8.90 6.78 -1.60
CA TYR A 180 -8.36 8.12 -1.38
C TYR A 180 -8.01 8.84 -2.69
N VAL A 181 -8.07 10.17 -2.63
CA VAL A 181 -7.52 11.10 -3.62
C VAL A 181 -6.80 12.20 -2.86
N CYS A 182 -5.56 12.50 -3.25
CA CYS A 182 -4.82 13.61 -2.68
C CYS A 182 -4.04 14.36 -3.77
N GLY A 183 -3.93 15.68 -3.60
CA GLY A 183 -3.14 16.54 -4.47
C GLY A 183 -1.89 17.03 -3.78
N PHE A 184 -0.80 17.09 -4.55
CA PHE A 184 0.45 17.73 -4.20
C PHE A 184 0.56 19.06 -4.94
N GLU A 185 0.74 20.14 -4.21
CA GLU A 185 1.00 21.49 -4.75
C GLU A 185 1.82 22.28 -3.72
N ALA A 186 2.75 23.10 -4.20
CA ALA A 186 3.59 23.96 -3.36
C ALA A 186 4.26 23.20 -2.19
N GLY A 187 4.76 21.99 -2.46
CA GLY A 187 5.48 21.18 -1.47
C GLY A 187 4.59 20.49 -0.43
N ARG A 188 3.26 20.44 -0.63
CA ARG A 188 2.33 19.92 0.38
C ARG A 188 1.28 19.00 -0.23
N TRP A 189 1.03 17.89 0.47
CA TRP A 189 -0.08 17.00 0.21
C TRP A 189 -1.35 17.47 0.91
N ARG A 190 -2.46 17.41 0.20
CA ARG A 190 -3.79 17.70 0.71
C ARG A 190 -4.80 16.66 0.25
N GLN A 191 -5.84 16.45 1.04
CA GLN A 191 -7.02 15.67 0.69
C GLN A 191 -8.28 16.46 1.10
N VAL A 192 -9.44 16.08 0.57
CA VAL A 192 -10.72 16.59 1.09
C VAL A 192 -10.98 15.95 2.45
N ALA A 193 -11.33 16.77 3.44
CA ALA A 193 -11.47 16.34 4.83
C ALA A 193 -12.70 15.45 5.02
N GLY A 194 -12.53 14.37 5.77
CA GLY A 194 -13.64 13.50 6.22
C GLY A 194 -14.23 12.57 5.15
N VAL A 195 -13.68 12.52 3.94
CA VAL A 195 -14.14 11.62 2.87
C VAL A 195 -13.31 10.35 2.71
N SER A 196 -12.03 10.39 3.08
CA SER A 196 -11.24 9.17 3.27
C SER A 196 -11.50 8.62 4.66
N GLU A 197 -12.03 7.40 4.75
CA GLU A 197 -12.15 6.70 6.03
C GLU A 197 -10.75 6.49 6.64
N ARG A 198 -10.55 6.72 7.94
CA ARG A 198 -9.21 6.52 8.56
C ARG A 198 -8.65 5.11 8.38
N ALA A 199 -9.51 4.10 8.31
CA ALA A 199 -9.14 2.70 8.14
C ALA A 199 -8.85 2.30 6.68
N SER A 200 -9.23 3.16 5.73
CA SER A 200 -9.22 2.87 4.28
C SER A 200 -8.46 3.94 3.49
N GLY A 201 -8.14 5.05 4.14
CA GLY A 201 -7.55 6.23 3.53
C GLY A 201 -6.05 6.08 3.29
N ILE A 202 -5.45 7.15 2.81
CA ILE A 202 -4.03 7.19 2.43
C ILE A 202 -3.07 6.81 3.57
N THR A 203 -3.50 6.95 4.82
CA THR A 203 -2.73 6.57 6.02
C THR A 203 -2.80 5.09 6.37
N SER A 204 -3.76 4.34 5.81
CA SER A 204 -3.96 2.90 6.07
C SER A 204 -3.28 2.01 5.04
N LEU A 205 -2.77 2.58 3.95
CA LEU A 205 -1.85 1.87 3.10
C LEU A 205 -0.66 1.40 3.94
N ASN A 206 -0.31 0.13 3.80
CA ASN A 206 0.90 -0.47 4.34
C ASN A 206 2.15 0.27 3.85
N PHE A 207 1.98 1.05 2.77
CA PHE A 207 2.89 1.99 2.16
C PHE A 207 4.28 1.81 2.71
N VAL A 208 4.93 0.81 2.13
CA VAL A 208 6.35 0.52 2.19
C VAL A 208 7.18 1.80 1.91
N LEU A 209 6.60 2.98 1.73
CA LEU A 209 7.19 4.18 1.16
C LEU A 209 6.89 5.43 2.01
N ARG A 210 6.21 5.35 3.19
CA ARG A 210 5.94 6.54 4.05
C ARG A 210 7.18 6.97 4.82
N THR A 211 7.99 6.01 5.25
CA THR A 211 9.29 6.25 5.86
C THR A 211 10.38 5.50 5.10
N GLU A 212 11.60 6.03 5.11
CA GLU A 212 12.76 5.30 4.56
C GLU A 212 12.95 3.95 5.27
N ARG A 213 12.62 3.86 6.56
CA ARG A 213 12.75 2.61 7.31
C ARG A 213 11.86 1.50 6.74
N GLN A 214 10.60 1.79 6.46
CA GLN A 214 9.66 0.80 5.93
C GLN A 214 10.10 0.29 4.55
N VAL A 215 10.55 1.19 3.65
CA VAL A 215 11.01 0.76 2.32
C VAL A 215 12.20 -0.16 2.40
N VAL A 216 13.14 0.17 3.30
CA VAL A 216 14.34 -0.62 3.52
C VAL A 216 14.01 -1.98 4.11
N ASP A 217 13.14 -2.04 5.12
CA ASP A 217 12.80 -3.30 5.78
C ASP A 217 12.07 -4.26 4.82
N GLU A 218 11.19 -3.74 3.95
CA GLU A 218 10.50 -4.55 2.93
C GLU A 218 11.43 -4.99 1.79
N MET A 219 12.25 -4.08 1.24
CA MET A 219 13.21 -4.43 0.20
C MET A 219 14.16 -5.54 0.65
N VAL A 220 14.61 -5.47 1.91
CA VAL A 220 15.49 -6.50 2.47
C VAL A 220 14.73 -7.80 2.73
N LEU A 221 13.45 -7.74 3.13
CA LEU A 221 12.60 -8.93 3.24
C LEU A 221 12.46 -9.63 1.89
N MET A 222 12.12 -8.90 0.83
CA MET A 222 11.94 -9.46 -0.51
C MET A 222 13.26 -10.00 -1.07
N ALA A 223 14.35 -9.24 -1.00
CA ALA A 223 15.61 -9.62 -1.64
C ALA A 223 16.42 -10.71 -0.89
N ASN A 224 15.97 -11.15 0.27
CA ASN A 224 16.69 -12.12 1.13
C ASN A 224 15.72 -13.11 1.79
N THR A 225 14.77 -13.66 1.03
CA THR A 225 13.87 -14.70 1.50
C THR A 225 14.66 -15.91 2.02
N GLY A 226 14.20 -16.48 3.14
CA GLY A 226 14.87 -17.63 3.77
C GLY A 226 16.13 -17.31 4.59
N VAL A 227 16.56 -16.05 4.67
CA VAL A 227 17.67 -15.63 5.54
C VAL A 227 17.13 -15.21 6.91
N ALA A 228 17.43 -16.01 7.95
CA ALA A 228 16.96 -15.79 9.32
C ALA A 228 17.45 -14.46 9.91
N ASP A 229 18.73 -14.12 9.69
CA ASP A 229 19.36 -12.88 10.11
C ASP A 229 19.57 -11.96 8.91
N ARG A 230 18.59 -11.09 8.63
CA ARG A 230 18.67 -10.09 7.55
C ARG A 230 19.89 -9.17 7.78
N PRO A 231 20.92 -9.21 6.91
CA PRO A 231 22.20 -8.57 7.21
C PRO A 231 22.12 -7.05 7.37
N ALA A 232 22.85 -6.48 8.31
CA ALA A 232 23.00 -5.01 8.43
C ALA A 232 23.56 -4.38 7.14
N THR A 233 24.36 -5.13 6.40
CA THR A 233 24.88 -4.76 5.07
C THR A 233 23.75 -4.64 4.04
N ALA A 234 22.78 -5.54 4.02
CA ALA A 234 21.60 -5.47 3.14
C ALA A 234 20.76 -4.22 3.42
N LYS A 235 20.53 -3.89 4.70
CA LYS A 235 19.84 -2.63 5.08
C LYS A 235 20.61 -1.39 4.62
N SER A 236 21.93 -1.41 4.72
CA SER A 236 22.78 -0.31 4.28
C SER A 236 22.76 -0.14 2.75
N ALA A 237 22.77 -1.26 2.01
CA ALA A 237 22.64 -1.29 0.56
C ALA A 237 21.26 -0.79 0.11
N ALA A 238 20.18 -1.24 0.75
CA ALA A 238 18.82 -0.77 0.47
C ALA A 238 18.68 0.75 0.68
N ARG A 239 19.25 1.30 1.76
CA ARG A 239 19.27 2.77 1.97
C ARG A 239 20.06 3.50 0.89
N ALA A 240 21.20 2.95 0.48
CA ALA A 240 21.98 3.52 -0.62
C ALA A 240 21.20 3.50 -1.94
N LEU A 241 20.42 2.44 -2.18
CA LEU A 241 19.56 2.32 -3.34
C LEU A 241 18.42 3.37 -3.31
N VAL A 242 17.74 3.55 -2.18
CA VAL A 242 16.72 4.61 -1.99
C VAL A 242 17.28 6.00 -2.27
N ARG A 243 18.47 6.32 -1.76
CA ARG A 243 19.14 7.61 -2.03
C ARG A 243 19.54 7.77 -3.50
N SER A 244 19.83 6.67 -4.19
CA SER A 244 20.17 6.70 -5.62
C SER A 244 18.93 6.89 -6.48
N GLY A 245 17.77 6.38 -6.03
CA GLY A 245 16.49 6.52 -6.70
C GLY A 245 16.58 6.07 -8.16
N SER A 246 16.16 6.93 -9.08
CA SER A 246 16.22 6.66 -10.51
C SER A 246 17.62 6.58 -11.12
N LYS A 247 18.67 6.90 -10.35
CA LYS A 247 20.08 6.75 -10.75
C LYS A 247 20.70 5.46 -10.22
N ALA A 248 19.88 4.53 -9.72
CA ALA A 248 20.32 3.22 -9.26
C ALA A 248 21.13 2.49 -10.34
N THR A 249 22.24 1.90 -9.93
CA THR A 249 23.06 1.03 -10.78
C THR A 249 22.76 -0.44 -10.51
N ALA A 250 23.02 -1.31 -11.48
CA ALA A 250 22.86 -2.76 -11.30
C ALA A 250 23.68 -3.29 -10.10
N ALA A 251 24.88 -2.75 -9.86
CA ALA A 251 25.68 -3.13 -8.70
C ALA A 251 24.99 -2.79 -7.36
N GLN A 252 24.33 -1.63 -7.29
CA GLN A 252 23.58 -1.23 -6.10
C GLN A 252 22.32 -2.08 -5.90
N VAL A 253 21.65 -2.47 -6.99
CA VAL A 253 20.49 -3.39 -6.92
C VAL A 253 20.92 -4.78 -6.42
N ALA A 254 21.96 -5.36 -7.03
CA ALA A 254 22.50 -6.66 -6.61
C ALA A 254 22.97 -6.69 -5.16
N ALA A 255 23.46 -5.56 -4.63
CA ALA A 255 23.93 -5.47 -3.25
C ALA A 255 22.82 -5.57 -2.19
N VAL A 256 21.54 -5.45 -2.58
CA VAL A 256 20.41 -5.49 -1.64
C VAL A 256 20.14 -6.90 -1.11
N GLY A 257 20.40 -7.94 -1.90
CA GLY A 257 20.23 -9.31 -1.43
C GLY A 257 20.47 -10.38 -2.48
N SER A 258 20.59 -11.63 -2.01
CA SER A 258 20.90 -12.81 -2.83
C SER A 258 19.80 -13.18 -3.82
N ASP A 259 18.57 -12.75 -3.58
CA ASP A 259 17.42 -13.15 -4.39
C ASP A 259 17.20 -12.23 -5.61
N ILE A 260 18.08 -11.25 -5.80
CA ILE A 260 18.13 -10.44 -7.02
C ILE A 260 18.70 -11.28 -8.16
N ARG A 261 17.85 -11.62 -9.13
CA ARG A 261 18.15 -12.46 -10.30
C ARG A 261 18.59 -11.65 -11.51
N ASP A 262 17.98 -10.48 -11.72
CA ASP A 262 18.34 -9.56 -12.80
C ASP A 262 18.47 -8.12 -12.30
N ALA A 263 19.65 -7.82 -11.76
CA ALA A 263 19.96 -6.49 -11.27
C ALA A 263 19.98 -5.40 -12.37
N ARG A 264 20.18 -5.78 -13.65
CA ARG A 264 20.15 -4.82 -14.77
C ARG A 264 18.72 -4.42 -15.08
N ALA A 265 17.80 -5.38 -15.13
CA ALA A 265 16.38 -5.10 -15.26
C ALA A 265 15.87 -4.24 -14.11
N GLY A 266 16.28 -4.54 -12.87
CA GLY A 266 15.96 -3.70 -11.70
C GLY A 266 16.46 -2.26 -11.84
N ALA A 267 17.71 -2.05 -12.26
CA ALA A 267 18.24 -0.69 -12.49
C ALA A 267 17.50 0.04 -13.62
N ALA A 268 17.13 -0.67 -14.70
CA ALA A 268 16.33 -0.11 -15.78
C ALA A 268 14.94 0.32 -15.30
N ALA A 269 14.28 -0.49 -14.46
CA ALA A 269 12.99 -0.15 -13.85
C ALA A 269 13.07 1.11 -12.99
N ALA A 270 14.11 1.25 -12.16
CA ALA A 270 14.33 2.45 -11.36
C ALA A 270 14.46 3.71 -12.22
N ALA A 271 15.15 3.61 -13.36
CA ALA A 271 15.40 4.75 -14.24
C ALA A 271 14.12 5.37 -14.81
N LEU A 272 13.04 4.59 -14.96
CA LEU A 272 11.75 5.08 -15.47
C LEU A 272 11.14 6.19 -14.58
N PHE A 273 11.46 6.17 -13.28
CA PHE A 273 10.99 7.19 -12.33
C PHE A 273 11.70 8.55 -12.49
N ALA A 274 12.70 8.67 -13.37
CA ALA A 274 13.31 9.95 -13.71
C ALA A 274 12.47 10.80 -14.68
N ALA A 275 11.47 10.20 -15.36
CA ALA A 275 10.66 10.92 -16.33
C ALA A 275 9.95 12.13 -15.68
N PRO A 276 9.92 13.30 -16.36
CA PRO A 276 9.18 14.46 -15.85
C PRO A 276 7.68 14.18 -15.86
N GLY A 277 6.93 14.93 -15.05
CA GLY A 277 5.47 14.90 -15.14
C GLY A 277 4.99 15.42 -16.50
N ARG A 278 3.95 14.80 -17.04
CA ARG A 278 3.43 15.07 -18.39
C ARG A 278 2.24 16.02 -18.40
N HIS A 279 1.43 16.01 -17.34
CA HIS A 279 0.09 16.61 -17.34
C HIS A 279 0.09 18.11 -17.05
#